data_AF-A0A7C6YIN0-F1
#
_entry.id   AF-A0A7C6YIN0-F1
#
_cell.length_a   1.000
_cell.length_b   1.000
_cell.length_c   1.000
_cell.angle_alpha   90.00
_cell.angle_beta   90.00
_cell.angle_gamma   90.00
#
_symmetry.space_group_name_H-M   'P 1'
#
loop_
_entity.id
_entity.type
_entity.pdbx_description
1 polymer ?
#
loop_
_entity_poly.entity_id
_entity_poly.type
_entity_poly.pdbx_seq_one_letter_code
_entity_poly.pdbx_strand_id
1 'polypeptide(L)'
;MEPTQKSSRWPHLFVIAAFAVAGWALVFKTGVAASDEAGIVLQLPAQVGRWGGLDMLFCPDRDCGRQYLAEQLENPNVCPECGAPLGNMNWAERSMLPADTGMARKYYVRPDGRHPIHATIVLSGDDRSSIHRPQVCMTAAGHEITASRLIRIPLAGRDEPLEVMVLDMARSYQRPDGKPASYTSYYAYWFVGKNRETASHIARMFWMGYDRVVHGVSHRWAYIAMSGERIPDSDAHLQVIADFASQLHPALLKTE
;
A
#
# COMPACT_ATOMS: atom_id res chain seq x y z
N MET A 1 -63.94 -23.10 9.86
CA MET A 1 -63.54 -21.70 10.04
C MET A 1 -62.08 -21.62 9.63
N GLU A 2 -61.82 -21.15 8.42
CA GLU A 2 -60.48 -21.05 7.85
C GLU A 2 -59.87 -19.70 8.25
N PRO A 3 -58.67 -19.65 8.84
CA PRO A 3 -58.09 -18.40 9.30
C PRO A 3 -57.71 -17.56 8.07
N THR A 4 -58.33 -16.39 7.95
CA THR A 4 -58.01 -15.39 6.92
C THR A 4 -56.57 -14.93 7.11
N GLN A 5 -55.70 -15.38 6.21
CA GLN A 5 -54.29 -15.00 6.17
C GLN A 5 -54.21 -13.51 5.78
N LYS A 6 -54.07 -12.62 6.79
CA LYS A 6 -53.85 -11.19 6.54
C LYS A 6 -52.52 -11.02 5.80
N SER A 7 -52.57 -10.59 4.55
CA SER A 7 -51.38 -10.19 3.81
C SER A 7 -50.77 -8.96 4.50
N SER A 8 -49.61 -9.14 5.11
CA SER A 8 -48.89 -8.06 5.77
C SER A 8 -48.31 -7.14 4.70
N ARG A 9 -48.80 -5.89 4.63
CA ARG A 9 -48.26 -4.85 3.75
C ARG A 9 -46.96 -4.23 4.28
N TRP A 10 -46.54 -4.64 5.47
CA TRP A 10 -45.36 -4.17 6.16
C TRP A 10 -44.05 -4.32 5.36
N PRO A 11 -43.78 -5.44 4.66
CA PRO A 11 -42.57 -5.58 3.84
C PRO A 11 -42.53 -4.55 2.70
N HIS A 12 -43.67 -4.27 2.06
CA HIS A 12 -43.74 -3.29 0.97
C HIS A 12 -43.52 -1.86 1.48
N LEU A 13 -44.13 -1.51 2.61
CA LEU A 13 -43.92 -0.20 3.24
C LEU A 13 -42.47 -0.01 3.69
N PHE A 14 -41.84 -1.05 4.22
CA PHE A 14 -40.43 -1.03 4.59
C PHE A 14 -39.54 -0.78 3.36
N VAL A 15 -39.77 -1.48 2.25
CA VAL A 15 -39.01 -1.31 1.01
C VAL A 15 -39.19 0.10 0.43
N ILE A 16 -40.43 0.62 0.41
CA ILE A 16 -40.71 1.98 -0.06
C ILE A 16 -40.01 3.01 0.81
N ALA A 17 -40.09 2.87 2.14
CA ALA A 17 -39.39 3.76 3.07
C ALA A 17 -37.87 3.71 2.88
N ALA A 18 -37.30 2.51 2.68
CA ALA A 18 -35.87 2.35 2.41
C ALA A 18 -35.44 3.05 1.11
N PHE A 19 -36.22 2.91 0.02
CA PHE A 19 -35.95 3.62 -1.24
C PHE A 19 -36.11 5.14 -1.11
N ALA A 20 -37.12 5.61 -0.37
CA ALA A 20 -37.32 7.03 -0.13
C ALA A 20 -36.15 7.64 0.67
N VAL A 21 -35.67 6.93 1.71
CA VAL A 21 -34.49 7.33 2.48
C VAL A 21 -33.22 7.31 1.62
N ALA A 22 -33.03 6.27 0.81
CA ALA A 22 -31.89 6.18 -0.11
C ALA A 22 -31.92 7.31 -1.16
N GLY A 23 -33.08 7.58 -1.76
CA GLY A 23 -33.27 8.68 -2.69
C GLY A 23 -33.04 10.04 -2.05
N TRP A 24 -33.55 10.26 -0.83
CA TRP A 24 -33.27 11.47 -0.05
C TRP A 24 -31.78 11.63 0.23
N ALA A 25 -31.10 10.57 0.69
CA ALA A 25 -29.65 10.59 0.90
C ALA A 25 -28.89 10.89 -0.40
N LEU A 26 -29.29 10.32 -1.54
CA LEU A 26 -28.66 10.58 -2.83
C LEU A 26 -28.88 12.01 -3.34
N VAL A 27 -30.00 12.66 -2.99
CA VAL A 27 -30.29 14.06 -3.40
C VAL A 27 -29.60 15.06 -2.48
N PHE A 28 -29.57 14.79 -1.18
CA PHE A 28 -29.16 15.77 -0.17
C PHE A 28 -27.77 15.50 0.46
N LYS A 29 -27.18 14.32 0.28
CA LYS A 29 -25.79 14.00 0.65
C LYS A 29 -24.88 13.83 -0.59
N THR A 30 -25.05 14.67 -1.60
CA THR A 30 -24.22 14.66 -2.82
C THR A 30 -22.82 15.24 -2.62
N GLY A 31 -22.63 16.06 -1.58
CA GLY A 31 -21.33 16.62 -1.23
C GLY A 31 -20.52 15.67 -0.36
N VAL A 32 -19.71 14.81 -0.97
CA VAL A 32 -18.64 14.13 -0.23
C VAL A 32 -17.42 15.06 -0.22
N ALA A 33 -17.09 15.62 0.94
CA ALA A 33 -15.90 16.45 1.07
C ALA A 33 -14.65 15.57 0.97
N ALA A 34 -13.76 15.88 0.02
CA ALA A 34 -12.42 15.31 0.00
C ALA A 34 -11.65 15.84 1.21
N SER A 35 -10.94 14.95 1.90
CA SER A 35 -10.08 15.30 3.04
C SER A 35 -8.66 14.88 2.72
N ASP A 36 -7.72 15.80 2.92
CA ASP A 36 -6.28 15.57 2.73
C ASP A 36 -5.62 14.75 3.84
N GLU A 37 -6.41 14.25 4.79
CA GLU A 37 -5.90 13.50 5.92
C GLU A 37 -5.73 12.02 5.57
N ALA A 38 -4.48 11.54 5.64
CA ALA A 38 -4.14 10.13 5.52
C ALA A 38 -3.57 9.51 6.82
N GLY A 39 -3.47 10.31 7.89
CA GLY A 39 -2.88 9.88 9.16
C GLY A 39 -1.35 9.73 9.15
N ILE A 40 -0.69 9.93 7.99
CA ILE A 40 0.77 9.74 7.85
C ILE A 40 1.47 10.91 7.15
N VAL A 41 2.79 11.00 7.32
CA VAL A 41 3.68 11.82 6.49
C VAL A 41 4.10 11.05 5.22
N LEU A 42 4.14 11.73 4.08
CA LEU A 42 4.66 11.17 2.82
C LEU A 42 6.19 11.28 2.79
N GLN A 43 6.85 10.71 3.79
CA GLN A 43 8.29 10.71 3.90
C GLN A 43 8.75 9.44 4.60
N LEU A 44 9.75 8.79 4.01
CA LEU A 44 10.47 7.70 4.66
C LEU A 44 11.69 8.27 5.39
N PRO A 45 11.93 7.90 6.66
CA PRO A 45 13.06 8.44 7.43
C PRO A 45 14.40 8.03 6.83
N ALA A 46 15.45 8.81 7.07
CA ALA A 46 16.81 8.45 6.63
C ALA A 46 17.36 7.21 7.37
N GLN A 47 16.80 6.88 8.53
CA GLN A 47 17.20 5.73 9.33
C GLN A 47 15.98 5.11 10.02
N VAL A 48 15.91 3.78 10.01
CA VAL A 48 14.94 2.99 10.78
C VAL A 48 15.75 2.02 11.61
N GLY A 49 15.92 2.29 12.91
CA GLY A 49 16.76 1.45 13.75
C GLY A 49 18.18 1.30 13.22
N ARG A 50 18.57 0.06 12.91
CA ARG A 50 19.88 -0.28 12.34
C ARG A 50 19.97 -0.16 10.82
N TRP A 51 18.88 0.20 10.14
CA TRP A 51 18.87 0.32 8.69
C TRP A 51 19.05 1.78 8.27
N GLY A 52 20.08 2.05 7.45
CA GLY A 52 20.25 3.32 6.75
C GLY A 52 19.44 3.32 5.45
N GLY A 53 18.69 4.38 5.20
CA GLY A 53 17.75 4.52 4.08
C GLY A 53 18.32 5.35 2.94
N LEU A 54 18.64 4.68 1.85
CA LEU A 54 19.16 5.27 0.61
C LEU A 54 18.00 5.69 -0.29
N ASP A 55 18.05 6.90 -0.84
CA ASP A 55 17.02 7.39 -1.77
C ASP A 55 17.10 6.66 -3.12
N MET A 56 15.95 6.19 -3.60
CA MET A 56 15.82 5.56 -4.92
C MET A 56 15.25 6.56 -5.91
N LEU A 57 15.93 6.69 -7.03
CA LEU A 57 15.58 7.59 -8.12
C LEU A 57 15.36 6.80 -9.41
N PHE A 58 14.34 7.20 -10.15
CA PHE A 58 13.90 6.55 -11.37
C PHE A 58 13.91 7.55 -12.52
N CYS A 59 14.41 7.09 -13.66
CA CYS A 59 14.30 7.81 -14.91
C CYS A 59 12.87 7.63 -15.46
N PRO A 60 12.13 8.72 -15.69
CA PRO A 60 10.76 8.64 -16.21
C PRO A 60 10.72 8.50 -17.73
N ASP A 61 11.87 8.49 -18.41
CA ASP A 61 11.94 8.27 -19.84
C ASP A 61 11.60 6.80 -20.16
N ARG A 62 10.72 6.60 -21.14
CA ARG A 62 10.17 5.28 -21.49
C ARG A 62 11.23 4.31 -21.99
N ASP A 63 12.19 4.81 -22.75
CA ASP A 63 13.20 3.99 -23.41
C ASP A 63 14.42 3.76 -22.51
N CYS A 64 14.73 4.73 -21.62
CA CYS A 64 15.80 4.60 -20.64
C CYS A 64 15.39 3.74 -19.42
N GLY A 65 14.34 4.13 -18.69
CA GLY A 65 13.79 3.38 -17.55
C GLY A 65 14.77 3.01 -16.43
N ARG A 66 15.94 3.64 -16.35
CA ARG A 66 16.99 3.32 -15.36
C ARG A 66 16.59 3.71 -13.94
N GLN A 67 17.14 2.97 -12.98
CA GLN A 67 17.02 3.25 -11.55
C GLN A 67 18.40 3.47 -10.93
N TYR A 68 18.48 4.35 -9.95
CA TYR A 68 19.70 4.75 -9.28
C TYR A 68 19.49 4.90 -7.78
N LEU A 69 20.54 4.66 -7.01
CA LEU A 69 20.62 5.16 -5.64
C LEU A 69 21.17 6.58 -5.71
N ALA A 70 20.52 7.54 -5.04
CA ALA A 70 20.89 8.95 -5.12
C ALA A 70 22.36 9.21 -4.75
N GLU A 71 22.90 8.45 -3.78
CA GLU A 71 24.29 8.55 -3.33
C GLU A 71 25.33 8.11 -4.38
N GLN A 72 24.90 7.35 -5.39
CA GLN A 72 25.78 6.92 -6.49
C GLN A 72 25.87 7.97 -7.60
N LEU A 73 25.10 9.05 -7.52
CA LEU A 73 25.03 10.08 -8.54
C LEU A 73 25.76 11.35 -8.10
N GLU A 74 26.57 11.92 -8.98
CA GLU A 74 27.13 13.26 -8.78
C GLU A 74 26.03 14.34 -8.77
N ASN A 75 25.01 14.17 -9.61
CA ASN A 75 23.82 15.03 -9.65
C ASN A 75 22.54 14.19 -9.60
N PRO A 76 21.85 14.11 -8.44
CA PRO A 76 20.65 13.28 -8.28
C PRO A 76 19.40 13.82 -9.00
N ASN A 77 19.49 14.97 -9.67
CA ASN A 77 18.34 15.53 -10.39
C ASN A 77 18.29 15.11 -11.86
N VAL A 78 19.37 14.57 -12.42
CA VAL A 78 19.52 14.31 -13.85
C VAL A 78 20.00 12.89 -14.11
N CYS A 79 19.34 12.20 -15.04
CA CYS A 79 19.72 10.86 -15.44
C CYS A 79 21.07 10.92 -16.20
N PRO A 80 22.11 10.17 -15.75
CA PRO A 80 23.42 10.20 -16.41
C PRO A 80 23.40 9.59 -17.82
N GLU A 81 22.43 8.71 -18.12
CA GLU A 81 22.35 8.00 -19.41
C GLU A 81 21.64 8.80 -20.50
N CYS A 82 20.61 9.58 -20.15
CA CYS A 82 19.77 10.27 -21.15
C CYS A 82 19.46 11.75 -20.84
N GLY A 83 19.90 12.28 -19.69
CA GLY A 83 19.67 13.67 -19.31
C GLY A 83 18.26 14.00 -18.79
N ALA A 84 17.34 13.03 -18.74
CA ALA A 84 15.99 13.26 -18.21
C ALA A 84 15.98 13.55 -16.69
N PRO A 85 15.05 14.36 -16.17
CA PRO A 85 14.96 14.64 -14.75
C PRO A 85 14.56 13.39 -13.97
N LEU A 86 15.35 13.01 -12.97
CA LEU A 86 15.06 11.86 -12.11
C LEU A 86 13.94 12.18 -11.11
N GLY A 87 13.21 11.15 -10.69
CA GLY A 87 12.15 11.28 -9.71
C GLY A 87 11.89 9.99 -8.92
N ASN A 88 10.77 9.94 -8.23
CA ASN A 88 10.35 8.83 -7.36
C ASN A 88 9.52 7.74 -8.08
N MET A 89 9.18 7.94 -9.35
CA MET A 89 8.36 7.03 -10.17
C MET A 89 9.06 6.73 -11.50
N ASN A 90 8.97 5.49 -11.95
CA ASN A 90 9.35 5.14 -13.32
C ASN A 90 8.27 5.57 -14.33
N TRP A 91 8.56 5.45 -15.63
CA TRP A 91 7.62 5.83 -16.70
C TRP A 91 6.25 5.15 -16.58
N ALA A 92 6.22 3.84 -16.31
CA ALA A 92 4.99 3.07 -16.26
C ALA A 92 4.11 3.51 -15.08
N GLU A 93 4.70 3.67 -13.89
CA GLU A 93 4.03 4.20 -12.70
C GLU A 93 3.48 5.60 -12.96
N ARG A 94 4.31 6.50 -13.51
CA ARG A 94 3.91 7.88 -13.81
C ARG A 94 2.81 7.98 -14.88
N SER A 95 2.74 7.01 -15.80
CA SER A 95 1.77 7.01 -16.89
C SER A 95 0.44 6.36 -16.50
N MET A 96 0.44 5.43 -15.53
CA MET A 96 -0.75 4.70 -15.11
C MET A 96 -1.41 5.27 -13.85
N LEU A 97 -0.64 5.91 -12.96
CA LEU A 97 -1.16 6.43 -11.71
C LEU A 97 -1.78 7.83 -11.91
N PRO A 98 -2.83 8.16 -11.15
CA PRO A 98 -3.35 9.53 -11.08
C PRO A 98 -2.25 10.54 -10.76
N ALA A 99 -2.31 11.73 -11.39
CA ALA A 99 -1.29 12.77 -11.27
C ALA A 99 -1.09 13.31 -9.84
N ASP A 100 -2.11 13.15 -8.98
CA ASP A 100 -2.13 13.55 -7.58
C ASP A 100 -1.69 12.42 -6.61
N THR A 101 -1.20 11.30 -7.15
CA THR A 101 -0.65 10.19 -6.36
C THR A 101 0.69 10.61 -5.74
N GLY A 102 0.74 10.60 -4.41
CA GLY A 102 2.00 10.76 -3.68
C GLY A 102 2.76 9.44 -3.62
N MET A 103 4.08 9.48 -3.80
CA MET A 103 4.93 8.29 -3.62
C MET A 103 6.24 8.65 -2.91
N ALA A 104 6.67 7.80 -1.97
CA ALA A 104 7.99 7.87 -1.36
C ALA A 104 8.61 6.48 -1.38
N ARG A 105 9.91 6.37 -1.71
CA ARG A 105 10.61 5.09 -1.79
C ARG A 105 12.02 5.23 -1.24
N LYS A 106 12.47 4.23 -0.49
CA LYS A 106 13.85 4.13 -0.02
C LYS A 106 14.30 2.68 -0.05
N TYR A 107 15.60 2.50 -0.22
CA TYR A 107 16.29 1.23 -0.08
C TYR A 107 17.05 1.22 1.25
N TYR A 108 16.65 0.34 2.16
CA TYR A 108 17.17 0.28 3.51
C TYR A 108 18.20 -0.83 3.65
N VAL A 109 19.39 -0.49 4.12
CA VAL A 109 20.53 -1.42 4.28
C VAL A 109 21.03 -1.43 5.71
N ARG A 110 21.40 -2.62 6.21
CA ARG A 110 22.09 -2.78 7.50
C ARG A 110 23.61 -2.69 7.30
N PRO A 111 24.39 -2.36 8.36
CA PRO A 111 25.86 -2.34 8.27
C PRO A 111 26.50 -3.68 7.84
N ASP A 112 25.83 -4.80 8.11
CA ASP A 112 26.29 -6.14 7.70
C ASP A 112 25.84 -6.51 6.27
N GLY A 113 25.11 -5.63 5.58
CA GLY A 113 24.57 -5.84 4.24
C GLY A 113 23.44 -6.87 4.16
N ARG A 114 23.03 -7.48 5.28
CA ARG A 114 22.03 -8.55 5.28
C ARG A 114 20.62 -7.98 5.31
N HIS A 115 19.72 -8.68 4.61
CA HIS A 115 18.29 -8.37 4.56
C HIS A 115 17.99 -6.91 4.18
N PRO A 116 18.44 -6.45 3.00
CA PRO A 116 18.06 -5.14 2.51
C PRO A 116 16.55 -5.08 2.22
N ILE A 117 15.95 -3.91 2.40
CA ILE A 117 14.50 -3.72 2.31
C ILE A 117 14.18 -2.56 1.36
N HIS A 118 13.39 -2.83 0.32
CA HIS A 118 12.74 -1.76 -0.44
C HIS A 118 11.48 -1.35 0.31
N ALA A 119 11.39 -0.12 0.79
CA ALA A 119 10.19 0.42 1.40
C ALA A 119 9.53 1.42 0.45
N THR A 120 8.19 1.42 0.40
CA THR A 120 7.40 2.32 -0.43
C THR A 120 6.17 2.79 0.32
N ILE A 121 5.88 4.09 0.21
CA ILE A 121 4.61 4.70 0.60
C ILE A 121 3.92 5.12 -0.70
N VAL A 122 2.69 4.68 -0.91
CA VAL A 122 1.80 5.23 -1.94
C VAL A 122 0.65 5.91 -1.24
N LEU A 123 0.49 7.20 -1.48
CA LEU A 123 -0.56 8.03 -0.90
C LEU A 123 -1.56 8.40 -2.00
N SER A 124 -2.79 7.92 -1.87
CA SER A 124 -3.86 8.29 -2.79
C SER A 124 -4.11 9.79 -2.79
N GLY A 125 -4.35 10.39 -3.96
CA GLY A 125 -4.83 11.77 -4.08
C GLY A 125 -6.35 11.85 -3.95
N ASP A 126 -6.98 12.85 -4.56
CA ASP A 126 -8.43 12.93 -4.73
C ASP A 126 -8.96 11.78 -5.58
N ASP A 127 -8.21 11.39 -6.61
CA ASP A 127 -8.42 10.13 -7.30
C ASP A 127 -7.89 8.94 -6.46
N ARG A 128 -8.80 8.02 -6.15
CA ARG A 128 -8.57 6.89 -5.24
C ARG A 128 -8.14 5.61 -5.96
N SER A 129 -7.98 5.66 -7.29
CA SER A 129 -7.60 4.51 -8.12
C SER A 129 -6.12 4.12 -8.01
N SER A 130 -5.28 4.95 -7.38
CA SER A 130 -3.85 4.70 -7.17
C SER A 130 -3.51 3.55 -6.23
N ILE A 131 -4.44 3.13 -5.37
CA ILE A 131 -4.25 2.02 -4.44
C ILE A 131 -5.23 0.91 -4.78
N HIS A 132 -4.69 -0.25 -5.17
CA HIS A 132 -5.46 -1.48 -5.40
C HIS A 132 -4.89 -2.64 -4.57
N ARG A 133 -5.45 -3.84 -4.76
CA ARG A 133 -4.98 -5.05 -4.09
C ARG A 133 -3.57 -5.44 -4.59
N PRO A 134 -2.55 -5.56 -3.73
CA PRO A 134 -1.16 -5.79 -4.15
C PRO A 134 -0.95 -7.08 -4.93
N GLN A 135 -1.72 -8.12 -4.59
CA GLN A 135 -1.66 -9.42 -5.25
C GLN A 135 -1.85 -9.33 -6.77
N VAL A 136 -2.61 -8.33 -7.26
CA VAL A 136 -2.83 -8.13 -8.70
C VAL A 136 -1.57 -7.61 -9.39
N CYS A 137 -0.89 -6.62 -8.81
CA CYS A 137 0.34 -6.10 -9.39
C CYS A 137 1.49 -7.09 -9.27
N MET A 138 1.60 -7.82 -8.15
CA MET A 138 2.69 -8.78 -7.96
C MET A 138 2.62 -9.90 -8.99
N THR A 139 1.44 -10.44 -9.27
CA THR A 139 1.28 -11.47 -10.31
C THR A 139 1.46 -10.91 -11.71
N ALA A 140 0.98 -9.69 -11.99
CA ALA A 140 1.22 -9.01 -13.27
C ALA A 140 2.71 -8.74 -13.54
N ALA A 141 3.50 -8.50 -12.48
CA ALA A 141 4.96 -8.37 -12.55
C ALA A 141 5.70 -9.73 -12.70
N GLY A 142 4.96 -10.84 -12.80
CA GLY A 142 5.48 -12.18 -13.01
C GLY A 142 5.89 -12.92 -11.73
N HIS A 143 5.44 -12.48 -10.56
CA HIS A 143 5.63 -13.23 -9.32
C HIS A 143 4.51 -14.26 -9.12
N GLU A 144 4.89 -15.45 -8.67
CA GLU A 144 3.99 -16.43 -8.09
C GLU A 144 3.89 -16.17 -6.59
N ILE A 145 2.67 -16.06 -6.06
CA ILE A 145 2.44 -15.93 -4.61
C ILE A 145 2.32 -17.34 -4.04
N THR A 146 3.34 -17.79 -3.32
CA THR A 146 3.42 -19.14 -2.77
C THR A 146 2.73 -19.26 -1.42
N ALA A 147 2.67 -18.18 -0.64
CA ALA A 147 1.93 -18.11 0.61
C ALA A 147 1.45 -16.68 0.90
N SER A 148 0.38 -16.57 1.68
CA SER A 148 -0.13 -15.29 2.18
C SER A 148 -0.47 -15.47 3.66
N ARG A 149 0.05 -14.59 4.51
CA ARG A 149 -0.15 -14.69 5.97
C ARG A 149 -0.27 -13.32 6.60
N LEU A 150 -1.10 -13.24 7.64
CA LEU A 150 -1.22 -12.07 8.48
C LEU A 150 -0.26 -12.21 9.67
N ILE A 151 0.63 -11.25 9.87
CA ILE A 151 1.46 -11.17 11.09
C ILE A 151 0.97 -10.02 11.96
N ARG A 152 1.10 -10.20 13.28
CA ARG A 152 0.74 -9.21 14.30
C ARG A 152 2.01 -8.75 14.99
N ILE A 153 2.31 -7.47 14.85
CA ILE A 153 3.54 -6.85 15.32
C ILE A 153 3.19 -5.96 16.51
N PRO A 154 3.61 -6.31 17.73
CA PRO A 154 3.45 -5.42 18.88
C PRO A 154 4.14 -4.08 18.65
N LEU A 155 3.46 -2.99 18.98
CA LEU A 155 4.01 -1.64 18.89
C LEU A 155 4.19 -1.07 20.30
N ALA A 156 5.30 -0.39 20.55
CA ALA A 156 5.52 0.29 21.82
C ALA A 156 4.49 1.43 21.99
N GLY A 157 3.85 1.51 23.16
CA GLY A 157 2.90 2.58 23.47
C GLY A 157 1.49 2.38 22.90
N ARG A 158 1.16 1.19 22.39
CA ARG A 158 -0.18 0.84 21.89
C ARG A 158 -0.53 -0.61 22.28
N ASP A 159 -1.77 -0.83 22.72
CA ASP A 159 -2.25 -2.17 23.10
C ASP A 159 -2.51 -3.07 21.88
N GLU A 160 -3.12 -2.50 20.85
CA GLU A 160 -3.45 -3.24 19.62
C GLU A 160 -2.21 -3.42 18.73
N PRO A 161 -1.90 -4.64 18.26
CA PRO A 161 -0.76 -4.85 17.37
C PRO A 161 -0.99 -4.23 15.99
N LEU A 162 0.10 -3.92 15.29
CA LEU A 162 0.05 -3.63 13.86
C LEU A 162 -0.16 -4.94 13.10
N GLU A 163 -1.23 -5.01 12.33
CA GLU A 163 -1.48 -6.13 11.43
C GLU A 163 -0.83 -5.86 10.06
N VAL A 164 0.01 -6.79 9.60
CA VAL A 164 0.70 -6.69 8.31
C VAL A 164 0.41 -7.95 7.49
N MET A 165 -0.02 -7.77 6.24
CA MET A 165 -0.15 -8.86 5.29
C MET A 165 1.20 -9.14 4.65
N VAL A 166 1.68 -10.37 4.73
CA VAL A 166 2.92 -10.83 4.11
C VAL A 166 2.59 -11.83 3.01
N LEU A 167 3.12 -11.57 1.82
CA LEU A 167 3.07 -12.46 0.67
C LEU A 167 4.46 -13.05 0.46
N ASP A 168 4.57 -14.37 0.55
CA ASP A 168 5.76 -15.07 0.09
C ASP A 168 5.63 -15.25 -1.41
N MET A 169 6.70 -14.95 -2.12
CA MET A 169 6.72 -14.96 -3.57
C MET A 169 7.90 -15.76 -4.11
N ALA A 170 7.72 -16.28 -5.30
CA ALA A 170 8.76 -16.86 -6.13
C ALA A 170 8.66 -16.29 -7.55
N ARG A 171 9.78 -16.17 -8.24
CA ARG A 171 9.81 -15.82 -9.66
C ARG A 171 10.82 -16.70 -10.37
N SER A 172 10.34 -17.48 -11.32
CA SER A 172 11.19 -18.29 -12.19
C SER A 172 11.82 -17.42 -13.28
N TYR A 173 13.11 -17.62 -13.53
CA TYR A 173 13.84 -16.97 -14.61
C TYR A 173 14.86 -17.95 -15.22
N GLN A 174 15.29 -17.66 -16.44
CA GLN A 174 16.36 -18.41 -17.09
C GLN A 174 17.69 -17.73 -16.80
N ARG A 175 18.66 -18.49 -16.30
CA ARG A 175 20.04 -18.00 -16.16
C ARG A 175 20.69 -17.84 -17.55
N PRO A 176 21.79 -17.06 -17.65
CA PRO A 176 22.54 -16.92 -18.90
C PRO A 176 23.04 -18.27 -19.48
N ASP A 177 23.21 -19.29 -18.64
CA ASP A 177 23.59 -20.65 -19.04
C ASP A 177 22.40 -21.52 -19.51
N GLY A 178 21.21 -20.94 -19.63
CA GLY A 178 19.98 -21.62 -20.05
C GLY A 178 19.35 -22.52 -18.99
N LYS A 179 19.88 -22.55 -17.76
CA LYS A 179 19.30 -23.35 -16.67
C LYS A 179 18.20 -22.56 -15.95
N PRO A 180 17.10 -23.22 -15.57
CA PRO A 180 16.09 -22.58 -14.75
C PRO A 180 16.70 -22.18 -13.39
N ALA A 181 16.27 -21.02 -12.90
CA ALA A 181 16.51 -20.54 -11.55
C ALA A 181 15.23 -19.93 -10.99
N SER A 182 15.16 -19.88 -9.66
CA SER A 182 14.06 -19.24 -8.94
C SER A 182 14.62 -18.16 -8.02
N TYR A 183 13.96 -17.03 -7.99
CA TYR A 183 14.20 -15.94 -7.05
C TYR A 183 13.06 -15.92 -6.04
N THR A 184 13.38 -16.09 -4.76
CA THR A 184 12.39 -16.06 -3.67
C THR A 184 12.43 -14.73 -2.94
N SER A 185 11.28 -14.10 -2.84
CA SER A 185 11.12 -12.79 -2.19
C SER A 185 9.89 -12.76 -1.31
N TYR A 186 9.74 -11.70 -0.53
CA TYR A 186 8.50 -11.39 0.17
C TYR A 186 7.99 -10.01 -0.22
N TYR A 187 6.70 -9.79 0.00
CA TYR A 187 6.05 -8.50 -0.09
C TYR A 187 5.12 -8.33 1.10
N ALA A 188 5.43 -7.39 1.99
CA ALA A 188 4.67 -7.10 3.20
C ALA A 188 4.01 -5.73 3.13
N TYR A 189 2.77 -5.60 3.59
CA TYR A 189 2.04 -4.34 3.52
C TYR A 189 0.91 -4.17 4.53
N TRP A 190 0.54 -2.91 4.73
CA TRP A 190 -0.71 -2.51 5.38
C TRP A 190 -1.20 -1.17 4.79
N PHE A 191 -2.43 -0.83 5.10
CA PHE A 191 -3.07 0.43 4.70
C PHE A 191 -3.30 1.31 5.92
N VAL A 192 -3.11 2.61 5.74
CA VAL A 192 -3.35 3.63 6.77
C VAL A 192 -4.34 4.66 6.23
N GLY A 193 -5.33 5.02 7.02
CA GLY A 193 -6.23 6.14 6.77
C GLY A 193 -6.41 6.96 8.04
N LYS A 194 -7.28 7.97 8.01
CA LYS A 194 -7.59 8.77 9.20
C LYS A 194 -8.04 7.87 10.37
N ASN A 195 -7.25 7.86 11.45
CA ASN A 195 -7.49 7.14 12.70
C ASN A 195 -7.67 5.62 12.57
N ARG A 196 -7.20 5.00 11.49
CA ARG A 196 -7.34 3.55 11.31
C ARG A 196 -6.29 2.95 10.40
N GLU A 197 -6.02 1.68 10.63
CA GLU A 197 -5.09 0.89 9.85
C GLU A 197 -5.68 -0.49 9.58
N THR A 198 -5.30 -1.11 8.46
CA THR A 198 -5.72 -2.48 8.16
C THR A 198 -4.77 -3.14 7.17
N ALA A 199 -4.54 -4.45 7.34
CA ALA A 199 -3.88 -5.28 6.34
C ALA A 199 -4.83 -5.75 5.21
N SER A 200 -6.14 -5.49 5.34
CA SER A 200 -7.16 -6.00 4.42
C SER A 200 -7.62 -4.92 3.46
N HIS A 201 -7.39 -5.15 2.16
CA HIS A 201 -7.92 -4.29 1.11
C HIS A 201 -9.45 -4.21 1.12
N ILE A 202 -10.13 -5.31 1.47
CA ILE A 202 -11.61 -5.33 1.54
C ILE A 202 -12.10 -4.49 2.72
N ALA A 203 -11.45 -4.60 3.88
CA ALA A 203 -11.77 -3.76 5.04
C ALA A 203 -11.55 -2.28 4.70
N ARG A 204 -10.47 -1.94 3.99
CA ARG A 204 -10.24 -0.59 3.47
C ARG A 204 -11.40 -0.10 2.60
N MET A 205 -11.84 -0.90 1.62
CA MET A 205 -12.98 -0.54 0.75
C MET A 205 -14.27 -0.34 1.54
N PHE A 206 -14.51 -1.17 2.55
CA PHE A 206 -15.65 -1.01 3.45
C PHE A 206 -15.59 0.33 4.19
N TRP A 207 -14.46 0.67 4.82
CA TRP A 207 -14.30 1.93 5.54
C TRP A 207 -14.42 3.15 4.63
N MET A 208 -13.86 3.09 3.43
CA MET A 208 -14.04 4.13 2.42
C MET A 208 -15.51 4.33 2.07
N GLY A 209 -16.28 3.25 1.87
CA GLY A 209 -17.72 3.35 1.62
C GLY A 209 -18.48 3.90 2.81
N TYR A 210 -18.16 3.42 4.03
CA TYR A 210 -18.79 3.84 5.27
C TYR A 210 -18.62 5.34 5.52
N ASP A 211 -17.40 5.88 5.44
CA ASP A 211 -17.16 7.31 5.65
C ASP A 211 -17.87 8.18 4.62
N ARG A 212 -17.93 7.75 3.36
CA ARG A 212 -18.63 8.50 2.31
C ARG A 212 -20.14 8.55 2.56
N VAL A 213 -20.75 7.43 2.95
CA VAL A 213 -22.21 7.32 3.12
C VAL A 213 -22.67 7.92 4.44
N VAL A 214 -21.95 7.63 5.53
CA VAL A 214 -22.35 8.01 6.89
C VAL A 214 -21.86 9.41 7.21
N HIS A 215 -20.57 9.65 7.03
CA HIS A 215 -19.91 10.90 7.43
C HIS A 215 -19.84 11.95 6.31
N GLY A 216 -20.13 11.59 5.05
CA GLY A 216 -20.05 12.51 3.92
C GLY A 216 -18.62 12.97 3.62
N VAL A 217 -17.61 12.18 4.00
CA VAL A 217 -16.19 12.52 3.80
C VAL A 217 -15.44 11.41 3.07
N SER A 218 -14.42 11.80 2.33
CA SER A 218 -13.50 10.89 1.64
C SER A 218 -12.07 11.18 2.07
N HIS A 219 -11.60 10.46 3.08
CA HIS A 219 -10.21 10.54 3.55
C HIS A 219 -9.22 9.95 2.54
N ARG A 220 -7.99 10.47 2.56
CA ARG A 220 -6.85 9.84 1.90
C ARG A 220 -6.47 8.55 2.63
N TRP A 221 -6.04 7.60 1.82
CA TRP A 221 -5.44 6.37 2.27
C TRP A 221 -4.02 6.31 1.77
N ALA A 222 -3.16 5.79 2.61
CA ALA A 222 -1.82 5.40 2.27
C ALA A 222 -1.70 3.88 2.27
N TYR A 223 -0.77 3.43 1.45
CA TYR A 223 -0.36 2.06 1.29
C TYR A 223 1.12 1.99 1.62
N ILE A 224 1.44 1.34 2.73
CA ILE A 224 2.81 1.13 3.16
C ILE A 224 3.21 -0.27 2.77
N ALA A 225 4.32 -0.38 2.06
CA ALA A 225 4.83 -1.65 1.58
C ALA A 225 6.32 -1.77 1.82
N MET A 226 6.75 -3.02 2.02
CA MET A 226 8.15 -3.39 2.06
C MET A 226 8.37 -4.73 1.37
N SER A 227 9.48 -4.85 0.65
CA SER A 227 9.87 -6.09 -0.02
C SER A 227 11.35 -6.34 0.12
N GLY A 228 11.73 -7.61 0.00
CA GLY A 228 13.10 -8.07 0.11
C GLY A 228 13.21 -9.54 -0.27
N GLU A 229 14.42 -10.06 -0.18
CA GLU A 229 14.71 -11.47 -0.39
C GLU A 229 14.24 -12.31 0.80
N ARG A 230 13.82 -13.54 0.52
CA ARG A 230 13.58 -14.55 1.57
C ARG A 230 14.37 -15.81 1.27
N ILE A 231 14.74 -16.50 2.34
CA ILE A 231 15.32 -17.83 2.26
C ILE A 231 14.17 -18.83 2.08
N PRO A 232 14.23 -19.75 1.09
CA PRO A 232 13.25 -20.83 0.96
C PRO A 232 13.11 -21.64 2.24
N ASP A 233 11.89 -22.11 2.54
CA ASP A 233 11.58 -22.95 3.70
C ASP A 233 11.99 -22.37 5.07
N SER A 234 12.14 -21.03 5.14
CA SER A 234 12.48 -20.30 6.35
C SER A 234 11.58 -19.08 6.55
N ASP A 235 11.08 -18.93 7.77
CA ASP A 235 10.28 -17.79 8.19
C ASP A 235 11.14 -16.66 8.79
N ALA A 236 12.47 -16.70 8.65
CA ALA A 236 13.39 -15.68 9.20
C ALA A 236 13.06 -14.25 8.73
N HIS A 237 12.54 -14.12 7.52
CA HIS A 237 12.11 -12.84 6.95
C HIS A 237 10.94 -12.20 7.74
N LEU A 238 10.10 -12.99 8.41
CA LEU A 238 9.00 -12.46 9.23
C LEU A 238 9.50 -11.64 10.41
N GLN A 239 10.59 -12.08 11.05
CA GLN A 239 11.22 -11.31 12.13
C GLN A 239 11.83 -10.01 11.60
N VAL A 240 12.47 -10.05 10.42
CA VAL A 240 13.01 -8.85 9.77
C VAL A 240 11.90 -7.83 9.48
N ILE A 241 10.76 -8.29 8.97
CA ILE A 241 9.58 -7.44 8.75
C ILE A 241 9.08 -6.86 10.07
N ALA A 242 8.94 -7.68 11.12
CA ALA A 242 8.47 -7.24 12.43
C ALA A 242 9.39 -6.17 13.05
N ASP A 243 10.70 -6.41 13.05
CA ASP A 243 11.70 -5.51 13.57
C ASP A 243 11.71 -4.17 12.81
N PHE A 244 11.63 -4.22 11.48
CA PHE A 244 11.66 -3.01 10.66
C PHE A 244 10.36 -2.22 10.78
N ALA A 245 9.20 -2.89 10.65
CA ALA A 245 7.90 -2.22 10.68
C ALA A 245 7.58 -1.60 12.05
N SER A 246 7.96 -2.27 13.16
CA SER A 246 7.76 -1.72 14.51
C SER A 246 8.55 -0.42 14.75
N GLN A 247 9.69 -0.27 14.10
CA GLN A 247 10.54 0.94 14.20
C GLN A 247 10.18 1.99 13.15
N LEU A 248 9.69 1.58 11.98
CA LEU A 248 9.23 2.50 10.94
C LEU A 248 7.91 3.16 11.33
N HIS A 249 6.97 2.40 11.90
CA HIS A 249 5.60 2.83 12.13
C HIS A 249 5.48 4.16 12.90
N PRO A 250 6.15 4.37 14.04
CA PRO A 250 6.07 5.64 14.78
C PRO A 250 6.57 6.84 13.98
N ALA A 251 7.54 6.64 13.07
CA ALA A 251 8.09 7.71 12.23
C ALA A 251 7.17 8.11 11.08
N LEU A 252 6.17 7.29 10.75
CA LEU A 252 5.21 7.58 9.69
C LEU A 252 4.00 8.37 10.17
N LEU A 253 3.64 8.25 11.46
CA LEU A 253 2.49 8.95 12.01
C LEU A 253 2.77 10.46 12.09
N LYS A 254 1.78 11.26 11.69
CA LYS A 254 1.84 12.71 11.95
C LYS A 254 1.81 12.93 13.45
N THR A 255 2.79 13.64 14.00
CA THR A 255 2.67 14.21 15.34
C THR A 255 1.61 15.30 15.26
N GLU A 256 0.60 15.24 16.13
CA GLU A 256 -0.44 16.27 16.25
C GLU A 256 0.13 17.64 16.63
#